data_AF-A0A9X1CA09-F1
#
_entry.id   AF-A0A9X1CA09-F1
#
_cell.length_a   1.000
_cell.length_b   1.000
_cell.length_c   1.000
_cell.angle_alpha   90.00
_cell.angle_beta   90.00
_cell.angle_gamma   90.00
#
_symmetry.space_group_name_H-M   'P 1'
#
loop_
_entity.id
_entity.type
_entity.pdbx_description
1 polymer ?
#
loop_
_entity_poly.entity_id
_entity_poly.type
_entity_poly.pdbx_seq_one_letter_code
_entity_poly.pdbx_strand_id
1 'polypeptide(L)' 'VAGLGIVIEKSFQGGRAELDAQGYRVESLARVKSLAGGVVTFIE' A
#
# COMPACT_ATOMS: atom_id res chain seq x y z
N VAL A 1 8.28 2.38 17.12
CA VAL A 1 8.69 2.68 15.73
C VAL A 1 8.01 3.96 15.30
N ALA A 2 8.67 4.82 14.51
CA ALA A 2 8.12 6.10 14.06
C ALA A 2 7.11 5.95 12.89
N GLY A 3 7.22 4.88 12.11
CA GLY A 3 6.34 4.56 10.97
C GLY A 3 6.96 3.48 10.08
N LEU A 4 6.26 3.11 9.02
CA LEU A 4 6.73 2.18 7.99
C LEU A 4 6.81 2.90 6.64
N GLY A 5 7.97 2.82 5.98
CA GLY A 5 8.14 3.27 4.60
C GLY A 5 8.08 2.09 3.65
N ILE A 6 7.18 2.14 2.67
CA ILE A 6 7.00 1.09 1.66
C ILE A 6 7.34 1.66 0.28
N VAL A 7 8.21 0.98 -0.45
CA VAL A 7 8.56 1.40 -1.82
C VAL A 7 7.39 1.15 -2.77
N ILE A 8 6.80 -0.05 -2.73
CA ILE A 8 5.64 -0.42 -3.56
C ILE A 8 4.58 -1.11 -2.68
N GLU A 9 3.42 -0.49 -2.56
CA GLU A 9 2.25 -1.02 -1.86
C GLU A 9 1.27 -1.62 -2.87
N LYS A 10 0.77 -2.83 -2.59
CA LYS A 10 -0.38 -3.39 -3.31
C LYS A 10 -1.66 -3.08 -2.54
N SER A 11 -2.28 -1.95 -2.86
CA SER A 11 -3.42 -1.40 -2.13
C SER A 11 -4.72 -2.19 -2.30
N PHE A 12 -4.75 -3.14 -3.24
CA PHE A 12 -5.83 -4.13 -3.37
C PHE A 12 -5.69 -5.32 -2.40
N GLN A 13 -4.64 -5.34 -1.57
CA GLN A 13 -4.46 -6.31 -0.48
C GLN A 13 -4.67 -5.65 0.89
N GLY A 14 -5.06 -6.44 1.90
CA GLY A 14 -5.48 -5.94 3.21
C GLY A 14 -4.36 -5.41 4.14
N GLY A 15 -3.07 -5.61 3.81
CA GLY A 15 -1.97 -5.32 4.74
C GLY A 15 -1.88 -3.86 5.21
N ARG A 16 -2.20 -2.88 4.34
CA ARG A 16 -2.24 -1.45 4.73
C ARG A 16 -3.31 -1.20 5.80
N ALA A 17 -4.50 -1.79 5.62
CA ALA A 17 -5.62 -1.63 6.54
C ALA A 17 -5.31 -2.27 7.91
N GLU A 18 -4.62 -3.42 7.94
CA GLU A 18 -4.16 -4.04 9.19
C GLU A 18 -3.17 -3.15 9.95
N LEU A 19 -2.26 -2.48 9.23
CA LEU A 19 -1.30 -1.55 9.82
C LEU A 19 -1.97 -0.26 10.31
N ASP A 20 -2.94 0.26 9.56
CA ASP A 20 -3.76 1.41 9.98
C ASP A 20 -4.57 1.09 11.24
N ALA A 21 -5.19 -0.10 11.32
CA ALA A 21 -5.94 -0.54 12.48
C ALA A 21 -5.08 -0.66 13.75
N GLN A 22 -3.78 -0.94 13.59
CA GLN A 22 -2.80 -0.97 14.66
C GLN A 22 -2.24 0.41 15.02
N GLY A 23 -2.67 1.47 14.32
CA GLY A 23 -2.24 2.85 14.57
C GLY A 23 -0.86 3.20 14.01
N TYR A 24 -0.32 2.39 13.09
CA TYR A 24 0.97 2.70 12.47
C TYR A 24 0.81 3.71 11.34
N ARG A 25 1.69 4.72 11.33
CA ARG A 25 1.89 5.57 10.14
C ARG A 25 2.59 4.76 9.05
N VAL A 26 1.98 4.68 7.87
CA VAL A 26 2.62 4.07 6.70
C VAL A 26 2.64 5.07 5.55
N GLU A 27 3.80 5.18 4.92
CA GLU A 27 4.05 6.03 3.77
C GLU A 27 4.53 5.16 2.61
N SER A 28 3.86 5.28 1.46
CA SER A 28 4.13 4.43 0.30
C SER A 28 4.54 5.28 -0.89
N LEU A 29 5.69 4.99 -1.51
CA LEU A 29 6.19 5.75 -2.66
C LEU A 29 5.38 5.49 -3.94
N ALA A 30 4.96 4.24 -4.14
CA ALA A 30 4.08 3.85 -5.23
C ALA A 30 2.96 2.95 -4.72
N ARG A 31 1.71 3.31 -5.02
CA ARG A 31 0.52 2.58 -4.56
C ARG A 31 -0.19 1.95 -5.75
N VAL A 32 -0.16 0.63 -5.82
CA VAL A 32 -0.74 -0.16 -6.91
C VAL A 32 -2.17 -0.54 -6.55
N LYS A 33 -3.12 -0.03 -7.34
CA LYS A 33 -4.54 -0.34 -7.29
C LYS A 33 -4.88 -1.70 -7.91
N SER A 34 -4.18 -2.11 -8.97
CA SER A 34 -4.46 -3.37 -9.68
C SER A 34 -3.24 -3.90 -10.44
N LEU A 35 -3.21 -5.22 -10.63
CA LEU A 35 -2.30 -5.95 -11.53
C LEU A 35 -3.08 -6.78 -12.57
N ALA A 36 -4.37 -6.48 -12.76
CA ALA A 36 -5.25 -7.23 -13.67
C ALA A 36 -4.72 -7.21 -15.11
N GLY A 37 -4.79 -8.35 -15.79
CA GLY A 37 -4.29 -8.49 -17.15
C GLY A 37 -2.78 -8.25 -17.31
N GLY A 38 -2.00 -8.31 -16.22
CA GLY A 38 -0.56 -8.02 -16.24
C GLY A 38 -0.22 -6.54 -16.37
N VAL A 39 -1.21 -5.64 -16.21
CA VAL A 39 -1.02 -4.18 -16.29
C VAL A 39 -1.06 -3.59 -14.88
N VAL A 40 -0.05 -2.77 -14.57
CA VAL A 40 0.01 -2.04 -13.30
C VAL A 40 -0.87 -0.80 -13.40
N THR A 41 -1.82 -0.64 -12.48
CA THR A 41 -2.60 0.58 -12.30
C THR A 41 -2.30 1.17 -10.93
N PHE A 42 -1.90 2.44 -10.87
CA PHE A 42 -1.65 3.15 -9.61
C PHE A 42 -2.94 3.77 -9.07
N ILE A 43 -2.93 4.17 -7.79
CA ILE A 43 -3.98 5.01 -7.19
C ILE A 43 -3.81 6.46 -7.67
N GLU A 44 -4.92 7.18 -7.91
CA GLU A 44 -4.94 8.63 -8.18
C GLU A 44 -4.60 9.46 -6.93
#